data_AF-A0A3M5WC19-F1
#
_entry.id   AF-A0A3M5WC19-F1
#
_cell.length_a   1.000
_cell.length_b   1.000
_cell.length_c   1.000
_cell.angle_alpha   90.00
_cell.angle_beta   90.00
_cell.angle_gamma   90.00
#
_symmetry.space_group_name_H-M   'P 1'
#
loop_
_entity.id
_entity.type
_entity.pdbx_description
1 polymer ?
#
loop_
_entity_poly.entity_id
_entity_poly.type
_entity_poly.pdbx_seq_one_letter_code
_entity_poly.pdbx_strand_id
1 'polypeptide(L)'
;MSIIAGPDGENDPQSLSAPSIGEQLSITPTPGSLPLQGLTIGIPQTDWMSSSGQPPAQSYDEDYSAAFIRFKDQLETLGARVIDFPWLDAEILENIPYSSPEPIHDVQNSDGSILMRVNAQAVTSYANQLETRHWSAVRDFADVLENQDDRDYLLRRYPELFDQVASLIPVGIRLEAENRRRLQQGHFEKALNDYQIDFMMVLPLGAHVGERAGALVRTLPVQRMYFDMPNALAWPMLTLPIGHGATGVPKQLPVTAAFWGRRFSEPLLVQAAIDFQTHYSEYHTKAPPDPDFAAPVAFHLWTLDEIPWQYSADPLVIAEGRRKKS
;
A
#
# COMPACT_ATOMS: atom_id res chain seq x y z
N MET A 1 0.49 -18.66 1.88
CA MET A 1 -0.65 -18.57 0.95
C MET A 1 -1.38 -19.89 0.81
N SER A 2 -0.75 -20.99 0.36
CA SER A 2 -1.44 -22.28 0.13
C SER A 2 -2.17 -22.92 1.32
N ILE A 3 -1.85 -22.50 2.56
CA ILE A 3 -2.49 -23.01 3.79
C ILE A 3 -3.62 -22.08 4.27
N ILE A 4 -3.48 -20.77 4.05
CA ILE A 4 -4.38 -19.75 4.63
C ILE A 4 -5.40 -19.21 3.63
N ALA A 5 -5.19 -19.46 2.33
CA ALA A 5 -6.07 -19.02 1.27
C ALA A 5 -7.17 -20.07 1.02
N GLY A 6 -8.35 -19.59 0.67
CA GLY A 6 -9.50 -20.41 0.36
C GLY A 6 -10.79 -19.70 0.74
N PRO A 7 -11.92 -20.08 0.13
CA PRO A 7 -13.21 -19.58 0.55
C PRO A 7 -13.57 -20.10 1.95
N ASP A 8 -14.07 -19.23 2.82
CA ASP A 8 -14.74 -19.58 4.08
C ASP A 8 -16.25 -19.41 3.91
N GLY A 9 -16.93 -20.51 3.56
CA GLY A 9 -18.37 -20.50 3.36
C GLY A 9 -19.22 -20.34 4.62
N GLU A 10 -18.61 -20.46 5.81
CA GLU A 10 -19.33 -20.34 7.08
C GLU A 10 -19.29 -18.90 7.62
N ASN A 11 -18.13 -18.25 7.60
CA ASN A 11 -17.94 -16.95 8.25
C ASN A 11 -17.67 -15.79 7.28
N ASP A 12 -17.34 -16.07 6.00
CA ASP A 12 -17.10 -15.04 5.00
C ASP A 12 -17.82 -15.33 3.68
N PRO A 13 -19.11 -14.95 3.56
CA PRO A 13 -19.85 -15.09 2.31
C PRO A 13 -19.22 -14.35 1.11
N GLN A 14 -18.37 -13.34 1.32
CA GLN A 14 -17.71 -12.62 0.24
C GLN A 14 -16.61 -13.46 -0.42
N SER A 15 -15.96 -14.32 0.36
CA SER A 15 -14.89 -15.23 -0.10
C SER A 15 -15.38 -16.27 -1.13
N LEU A 16 -16.68 -16.62 -1.12
CA LEU A 16 -17.29 -17.59 -2.03
C LEU A 16 -17.26 -17.15 -3.50
N SER A 17 -17.09 -15.86 -3.76
CA SER A 17 -17.05 -15.28 -5.11
C SER A 17 -15.65 -15.31 -5.74
N ALA A 18 -14.61 -15.63 -4.97
CA ALA A 18 -13.26 -15.71 -5.49
C ALA A 18 -13.07 -16.98 -6.34
N PRO A 19 -12.41 -16.89 -7.51
CA PRO A 19 -11.99 -18.08 -8.24
C PRO A 19 -11.00 -18.88 -7.39
N SER A 20 -11.04 -20.20 -7.54
CA SER A 20 -10.01 -21.06 -6.94
C SER A 20 -8.65 -20.71 -7.53
N ILE A 21 -7.69 -20.37 -6.68
CA ILE A 21 -6.30 -20.07 -7.05
C ILE A 21 -5.47 -21.36 -7.30
N GLY A 22 -6.14 -22.52 -7.41
CA GLY A 22 -5.51 -23.84 -7.54
C GLY A 22 -5.17 -24.47 -6.19
N GLU A 23 -5.01 -25.81 -6.17
CA GLU A 23 -4.76 -26.56 -4.92
C GLU A 23 -3.34 -26.37 -4.37
N GLN A 24 -2.35 -26.07 -5.21
CA GLN A 24 -0.96 -25.84 -4.78
C GLN A 24 -0.30 -24.72 -5.58
N LEU A 25 0.18 -23.70 -4.87
CA LEU A 25 1.18 -22.78 -5.40
C LEU A 25 2.48 -23.57 -5.53
N SER A 26 3.04 -23.62 -6.73
CA SER A 26 4.37 -24.21 -6.92
C SER A 26 5.38 -23.42 -6.08
N ILE A 27 6.14 -24.15 -5.26
CA ILE A 27 7.29 -23.62 -4.53
C ILE A 27 8.61 -24.04 -5.17
N THR A 28 8.54 -24.77 -6.28
CA THR A 28 9.70 -25.29 -6.99
C THR A 28 10.13 -24.26 -8.03
N PRO A 29 11.42 -23.89 -8.07
CA PRO A 29 11.94 -23.02 -9.11
C PRO A 29 11.76 -23.64 -10.50
N THR A 30 11.42 -22.82 -11.48
CA THR A 30 11.37 -23.21 -12.89
C THR A 30 12.78 -23.61 -13.34
N PRO A 31 12.97 -24.80 -13.94
CA PRO A 31 14.29 -25.25 -14.35
C PRO A 31 14.82 -24.45 -15.55
N GLY A 32 16.15 -24.33 -15.64
CA GLY A 32 16.82 -23.68 -16.76
C GLY A 32 17.30 -22.26 -16.44
N SER A 33 17.94 -21.61 -17.41
CA SER A 33 18.55 -20.29 -17.26
C SER A 33 17.64 -19.11 -17.59
N LEU A 34 16.46 -19.38 -18.17
CA LEU A 34 15.48 -18.37 -18.58
C LEU A 34 14.09 -18.66 -17.97
N PRO A 35 13.99 -18.71 -16.63
CA PRO A 35 12.76 -19.11 -15.96
C PRO A 35 11.59 -18.13 -16.15
N LEU A 36 11.86 -16.86 -16.49
CA LEU A 36 10.85 -15.82 -16.72
C LEU A 36 10.49 -15.66 -18.20
N GLN A 37 10.92 -16.59 -19.07
CA GLN A 37 10.66 -16.51 -20.49
C GLN A 37 9.15 -16.45 -20.80
N GLY A 38 8.78 -15.48 -21.64
CA GLY A 38 7.40 -15.27 -22.07
C GLY A 38 6.61 -14.31 -21.19
N LEU A 39 7.17 -13.86 -20.06
CA LEU A 39 6.56 -12.83 -19.22
C LEU A 39 6.90 -11.43 -19.72
N THR A 40 5.92 -10.54 -19.70
CA THR A 40 6.09 -9.10 -19.91
C THR A 40 5.87 -8.36 -18.60
N ILE A 41 6.92 -7.70 -18.13
CA ILE A 41 6.91 -6.94 -16.87
C ILE A 41 6.88 -5.46 -17.20
N GLY A 42 5.86 -4.75 -16.72
CA GLY A 42 5.66 -3.33 -16.97
C GLY A 42 6.33 -2.45 -15.93
N ILE A 43 7.04 -1.41 -16.38
CA ILE A 43 7.56 -0.32 -15.55
C ILE A 43 6.68 0.92 -15.80
N PRO A 44 5.73 1.22 -14.91
CA PRO A 44 4.85 2.37 -15.07
C PRO A 44 5.64 3.69 -15.02
N GLN A 45 5.21 4.66 -15.85
CA GLN A 45 5.88 5.96 -15.97
C GLN A 45 5.06 7.13 -15.40
N THR A 46 3.79 6.90 -15.05
CA THR A 46 2.88 7.91 -14.47
C THR A 46 2.37 7.54 -13.07
N ASP A 47 3.06 6.67 -12.36
CA ASP A 47 2.74 6.26 -10.98
C ASP A 47 3.72 6.89 -9.98
N TRP A 48 3.47 8.15 -9.69
CA TRP A 48 4.39 9.09 -9.02
C TRP A 48 4.96 8.63 -7.67
N MET A 49 6.14 9.16 -7.33
CA MET A 49 6.74 9.02 -5.99
C MET A 49 6.25 10.12 -5.05
N SER A 50 7.09 11.03 -4.58
CA SER A 50 6.67 12.09 -3.64
C SER A 50 6.00 13.29 -4.32
N SER A 51 6.12 13.41 -5.65
CA SER A 51 5.53 14.49 -6.45
C SER A 51 5.13 13.99 -7.84
N SER A 52 4.05 14.53 -8.40
CA SER A 52 3.59 14.21 -9.76
C SER A 52 4.44 14.84 -10.86
N GLY A 53 4.36 14.26 -12.07
CA GLY A 53 4.96 14.83 -13.29
C GLY A 53 6.39 14.39 -13.61
N GLN A 54 7.00 13.48 -12.85
CA GLN A 54 8.28 12.86 -13.18
C GLN A 54 8.22 11.33 -13.01
N PRO A 55 8.73 10.54 -13.97
CA PRO A 55 8.79 9.09 -13.84
C PRO A 55 9.48 8.65 -12.54
N PRO A 56 9.00 7.61 -11.86
CA PRO A 56 9.48 7.24 -10.53
C PRO A 56 10.99 7.08 -10.42
N ALA A 57 11.59 6.42 -11.41
CA ALA A 57 13.02 6.13 -11.42
C ALA A 57 13.92 7.37 -11.41
N GLN A 58 13.41 8.54 -11.79
CA GLN A 58 14.16 9.80 -11.73
C GLN A 58 14.23 10.41 -10.33
N SER A 59 13.37 9.95 -9.42
CA SER A 59 13.33 10.41 -8.03
C SER A 59 14.10 9.49 -7.07
N TYR A 60 14.63 8.38 -7.56
CA TYR A 60 15.38 7.44 -6.74
C TYR A 60 16.74 8.02 -6.34
N ASP A 61 17.18 7.73 -5.12
CA ASP A 61 18.55 8.00 -4.71
C ASP A 61 19.55 7.10 -5.46
N GLU A 62 20.84 7.30 -5.21
CA GLU A 62 21.91 6.60 -5.93
C GLU A 62 21.79 5.07 -5.82
N ASP A 63 21.58 4.55 -4.61
CA ASP A 63 21.49 3.11 -4.37
C ASP A 63 20.19 2.50 -4.92
N TYR A 64 19.07 3.19 -4.77
CA TYR A 64 17.79 2.73 -5.31
C TYR A 64 17.77 2.78 -6.84
N SER A 65 18.37 3.80 -7.45
CA SER A 65 18.54 3.90 -8.91
C SER A 65 19.43 2.77 -9.45
N ALA A 66 20.59 2.53 -8.80
CA ALA A 66 21.48 1.44 -9.16
C ALA A 66 20.82 0.06 -8.97
N ALA A 67 20.05 -0.13 -7.90
CA ALA A 67 19.29 -1.35 -7.66
C ALA A 67 18.18 -1.56 -8.68
N PHE A 68 17.46 -0.51 -9.05
CA PHE A 68 16.40 -0.58 -10.07
C PHE A 68 16.94 -0.97 -11.44
N ILE A 69 18.01 -0.33 -11.91
CA ILE A 69 18.64 -0.66 -13.20
C ILE A 69 19.14 -2.10 -13.20
N ARG A 70 19.88 -2.50 -12.16
CA ARG A 70 20.36 -3.87 -12.02
C ARG A 70 19.21 -4.88 -11.99
N PHE A 71 18.14 -4.59 -11.26
CA PHE A 71 17.00 -5.49 -11.15
C PHE A 71 16.29 -5.67 -12.50
N LYS A 72 16.12 -4.59 -13.28
CA LYS A 72 15.62 -4.66 -14.65
C LYS A 72 16.49 -5.58 -15.52
N ASP A 73 17.79 -5.37 -15.54
CA ASP A 73 18.73 -6.18 -16.33
C ASP A 73 18.72 -7.65 -15.90
N GLN A 74 18.59 -7.90 -14.59
CA GLN A 74 18.50 -9.24 -14.02
C GLN A 74 17.21 -9.97 -14.44
N LEU A 75 16.06 -9.27 -14.45
CA LEU A 75 14.80 -9.83 -14.94
C LEU A 75 14.87 -10.17 -16.44
N GLU A 76 15.48 -9.29 -17.24
CA GLU A 76 15.71 -9.54 -18.67
C GLU A 76 16.67 -10.72 -18.90
N THR A 77 17.73 -10.83 -18.09
CA THR A 77 18.66 -11.98 -18.11
C THR A 77 17.95 -13.30 -17.84
N LEU A 78 16.91 -13.29 -17.00
CA LEU A 78 16.07 -14.46 -16.71
C LEU A 78 14.99 -14.70 -17.79
N GLY A 79 14.96 -13.92 -18.87
CA GLY A 79 14.10 -14.14 -20.03
C GLY A 79 12.81 -13.31 -20.05
N ALA A 80 12.57 -12.45 -19.06
CA ALA A 80 11.42 -11.56 -19.08
C ALA A 80 11.60 -10.45 -20.12
N ARG A 81 10.49 -9.97 -20.69
CA ARG A 81 10.44 -8.72 -21.46
C ARG A 81 10.08 -7.59 -20.51
N VAL A 82 11.04 -6.72 -20.17
CA VAL A 82 10.78 -5.58 -19.27
C VAL A 82 10.59 -4.31 -20.10
N ILE A 83 9.43 -3.65 -19.98
CA ILE A 83 9.11 -2.46 -20.78
C ILE A 83 8.62 -1.30 -19.94
N ASP A 84 9.10 -0.10 -20.28
CA ASP A 84 8.51 1.14 -19.78
C ASP A 84 7.17 1.36 -20.49
N PHE A 85 6.13 1.74 -19.75
CA PHE A 85 4.82 2.02 -20.32
C PHE A 85 4.11 3.15 -19.58
N PRO A 86 3.26 3.93 -20.25
CA PRO A 86 2.73 5.16 -19.67
C PRO A 86 1.88 4.93 -18.43
N TRP A 87 1.21 3.77 -18.30
CA TRP A 87 0.22 3.51 -17.24
C TRP A 87 -0.98 4.50 -17.27
N LEU A 88 -1.78 4.54 -16.20
CA LEU A 88 -2.81 5.56 -15.97
C LEU A 88 -2.36 6.51 -14.86
N ASP A 89 -2.31 7.79 -15.19
CA ASP A 89 -2.04 8.85 -14.23
C ASP A 89 -3.23 9.03 -13.30
N ALA A 90 -3.02 8.81 -12.00
CA ALA A 90 -4.05 8.97 -10.98
C ALA A 90 -4.29 10.43 -10.56
N GLU A 91 -3.53 11.39 -11.10
CA GLU A 91 -3.88 12.82 -11.03
C GLU A 91 -5.07 13.17 -11.93
N ILE A 92 -5.34 12.34 -12.96
CA ILE A 92 -6.47 12.52 -13.88
C ILE A 92 -7.70 11.84 -13.27
N LEU A 93 -8.67 12.64 -12.82
CA LEU A 93 -9.84 12.15 -12.08
C LEU A 93 -10.68 11.13 -12.87
N GLU A 94 -10.72 11.25 -14.20
CA GLU A 94 -11.40 10.31 -15.08
C GLU A 94 -10.80 8.90 -15.03
N ASN A 95 -9.50 8.78 -14.73
CA ASN A 95 -8.84 7.49 -14.58
C ASN A 95 -9.22 6.80 -13.26
N ILE A 96 -9.53 7.58 -12.22
CA ILE A 96 -9.76 7.10 -10.85
C ILE A 96 -11.17 7.42 -10.31
N PRO A 97 -12.25 7.00 -10.97
CA PRO A 97 -13.61 7.37 -10.57
C PRO A 97 -14.01 6.91 -9.15
N TYR A 98 -13.31 5.92 -8.56
CA TYR A 98 -13.52 5.45 -7.20
C TYR A 98 -12.61 6.13 -6.18
N SER A 99 -11.31 6.27 -6.48
CA SER A 99 -10.35 6.93 -5.61
C SER A 99 -10.38 8.46 -5.70
N SER A 100 -11.19 9.02 -6.60
CA SER A 100 -11.37 10.45 -6.76
C SER A 100 -11.75 11.12 -5.43
N PRO A 101 -11.16 12.29 -5.11
CA PRO A 101 -11.54 13.07 -3.94
C PRO A 101 -12.92 13.72 -4.08
N GLU A 102 -13.49 13.75 -5.30
CA GLU A 102 -14.74 14.43 -5.57
C GLU A 102 -15.93 13.74 -4.88
N PRO A 103 -16.79 14.49 -4.19
CA PRO A 103 -17.94 13.93 -3.51
C PRO A 103 -18.95 13.40 -4.52
N ILE A 104 -19.56 12.26 -4.19
CA ILE A 104 -20.64 11.65 -4.98
C ILE A 104 -22.01 11.82 -4.30
N HIS A 105 -22.01 12.20 -3.01
CA HIS A 105 -23.23 12.38 -2.24
C HIS A 105 -23.02 13.31 -1.04
N ASP A 106 -24.04 14.10 -0.73
CA ASP A 106 -24.13 14.90 0.48
C ASP A 106 -25.05 14.18 1.49
N VAL A 107 -24.48 13.72 2.59
CA VAL A 107 -25.26 13.20 3.72
C VAL A 107 -25.81 14.39 4.49
N GLN A 108 -27.12 14.41 4.75
CA GLN A 108 -27.82 15.52 5.37
C GLN A 108 -28.37 15.18 6.76
N ASN A 109 -28.48 16.20 7.61
CA ASN A 109 -29.25 16.16 8.84
C ASN A 109 -30.75 16.17 8.56
N SER A 110 -31.56 15.90 9.60
CA SER A 110 -33.03 15.97 9.51
C SER A 110 -33.58 17.35 9.15
N ASP A 111 -32.81 18.42 9.40
CA ASP A 111 -33.16 19.80 9.05
C ASP A 111 -32.73 20.19 7.61
N GLY A 112 -32.16 19.24 6.85
CA GLY A 112 -31.68 19.45 5.49
C GLY A 112 -30.29 20.06 5.38
N SER A 113 -29.62 20.39 6.50
CA SER A 113 -28.22 20.85 6.48
C SER A 113 -27.26 19.71 6.11
N ILE A 114 -26.15 20.04 5.43
CA ILE A 114 -25.15 19.04 5.05
C ILE A 114 -24.36 18.62 6.29
N LEU A 115 -24.41 17.33 6.61
CA LEU A 115 -23.64 16.68 7.66
C LEU A 115 -22.22 16.35 7.19
N MET A 116 -22.11 15.71 6.01
CA MET A 116 -20.83 15.33 5.41
C MET A 116 -20.96 15.13 3.91
N ARG A 117 -19.96 15.58 3.14
CA ARG A 117 -19.81 15.20 1.74
C ARG A 117 -18.94 13.97 1.64
N VAL A 118 -19.42 12.93 0.96
CA VAL A 118 -18.72 11.64 0.87
C VAL A 118 -18.36 11.31 -0.57
N ASN A 119 -17.11 10.92 -0.80
CA ASN A 119 -16.66 10.36 -2.07
C ASN A 119 -16.91 8.84 -2.12
N ALA A 120 -16.63 8.21 -3.26
CA ALA A 120 -16.92 6.79 -3.44
C ALA A 120 -16.16 5.88 -2.45
N GLN A 121 -14.87 6.15 -2.20
CA GLN A 121 -14.07 5.38 -1.25
C GLN A 121 -14.57 5.52 0.21
N ALA A 122 -15.00 6.72 0.63
CA ALA A 122 -15.59 6.92 1.94
C ALA A 122 -16.91 6.15 2.09
N VAL A 123 -17.76 6.14 1.06
CA VAL A 123 -19.04 5.43 1.06
C VAL A 123 -18.86 3.94 1.33
N THR A 124 -17.92 3.27 0.66
CA THR A 124 -17.67 1.84 0.85
C THR A 124 -16.95 1.55 2.17
N SER A 125 -15.96 2.37 2.53
CA SER A 125 -15.21 2.21 3.78
C SER A 125 -16.10 2.38 5.01
N TYR A 126 -16.97 3.40 5.02
CA TYR A 126 -17.87 3.66 6.14
C TYR A 126 -18.94 2.59 6.31
N ALA A 127 -19.44 2.03 5.21
CA ALA A 127 -20.36 0.89 5.28
C ALA A 127 -19.68 -0.32 5.95
N ASN A 128 -18.47 -0.67 5.53
CA ASN A 128 -17.70 -1.76 6.13
C ASN A 128 -17.38 -1.50 7.62
N GLN A 129 -17.01 -0.26 7.97
CA GLN A 129 -16.69 0.12 9.34
C GLN A 129 -17.93 0.09 10.25
N LEU A 130 -19.11 0.41 9.72
CA LEU A 130 -20.38 0.26 10.44
C LEU A 130 -20.71 -1.22 10.69
N GLU A 131 -20.63 -2.06 9.66
CA GLU A 131 -20.94 -3.49 9.73
C GLU A 131 -20.00 -4.24 10.69
N THR A 132 -18.73 -3.85 10.72
CA THR A 132 -17.72 -4.39 11.64
C THR A 132 -17.72 -3.74 13.01
N ARG A 133 -18.69 -2.83 13.28
CA ARG A 133 -18.82 -2.12 14.56
C ARG A 133 -17.56 -1.32 14.95
N HIS A 134 -16.73 -0.93 13.97
CA HIS A 134 -15.40 -0.37 14.17
C HIS A 134 -15.40 0.82 15.14
N TRP A 135 -16.24 1.82 14.90
CA TRP A 135 -16.27 3.02 15.74
C TRP A 135 -16.80 2.74 17.15
N SER A 136 -17.78 1.84 17.29
CA SER A 136 -18.24 1.40 18.61
C SER A 136 -17.15 0.65 19.37
N ALA A 137 -16.38 -0.21 18.71
CA ALA A 137 -15.26 -0.92 19.33
C ALA A 137 -14.13 0.04 19.76
N VAL A 138 -13.88 1.10 18.99
CA VAL A 138 -12.93 2.16 19.39
C VAL A 138 -13.39 2.88 20.65
N ARG A 139 -14.70 3.16 20.79
CA ARG A 139 -15.26 3.77 22.01
C ARG A 139 -15.17 2.84 23.20
N ASP A 140 -15.60 1.59 23.03
CA ASP A 140 -15.52 0.56 24.08
C ASP A 140 -14.06 0.39 24.57
N PHE A 141 -13.10 0.44 23.64
CA PHE A 141 -11.67 0.41 23.98
C PHE A 141 -11.20 1.69 24.68
N ALA A 142 -11.62 2.87 24.23
CA ALA A 142 -11.25 4.14 24.86
C ALA A 142 -11.74 4.24 26.32
N ASP A 143 -12.91 3.67 26.62
CA ASP A 143 -13.50 3.68 27.96
C ASP A 143 -12.69 2.87 28.99
N VAL A 144 -11.96 1.85 28.55
CA VAL A 144 -11.12 1.01 29.43
C VAL A 144 -9.69 1.54 29.57
N LEU A 145 -9.30 2.59 28.84
CA LEU A 145 -7.98 3.19 28.98
C LEU A 145 -7.85 3.95 30.29
N GLU A 146 -6.76 3.70 31.02
CA GLU A 146 -6.41 4.43 32.25
C GLU A 146 -5.89 5.85 31.95
N ASN A 147 -5.27 6.05 30.78
CA ASN A 147 -4.76 7.36 30.35
C ASN A 147 -5.87 8.20 29.72
N GLN A 148 -6.21 9.31 30.38
CA GLN A 148 -7.25 10.23 29.93
C GLN A 148 -6.92 10.93 28.60
N ASP A 149 -5.65 11.27 28.36
CA ASP A 149 -5.25 11.93 27.11
C ASP A 149 -5.42 11.00 25.91
N ASP A 150 -5.09 9.71 26.08
CA ASP A 150 -5.24 8.69 25.04
C ASP A 150 -6.72 8.41 24.76
N ARG A 151 -7.56 8.40 25.79
CA ARG A 151 -9.02 8.32 25.66
C ARG A 151 -9.58 9.49 24.85
N ASP A 152 -9.31 10.72 25.27
CA ASP A 152 -9.80 11.93 24.61
C ASP A 152 -9.27 12.05 23.18
N TYR A 153 -8.05 11.57 22.96
CA TYR A 153 -7.45 11.43 21.64
C TYR A 153 -8.28 10.51 20.72
N LEU A 154 -8.64 9.32 21.20
CA LEU A 154 -9.36 8.32 20.41
C LEU A 154 -10.78 8.80 20.09
N LEU A 155 -11.50 9.27 21.11
CA LEU A 155 -12.88 9.76 20.96
C LEU A 155 -12.98 10.95 20.00
N ARG A 156 -11.99 11.84 20.01
CA ARG A 156 -11.91 12.97 19.07
C ARG A 156 -11.56 12.54 17.65
N ARG A 157 -10.75 11.49 17.47
CA ARG A 157 -10.35 11.01 16.13
C ARG A 157 -11.46 10.20 15.45
N TYR A 158 -12.28 9.52 16.25
CA TYR A 158 -13.35 8.64 15.82
C TYR A 158 -14.69 9.07 16.42
N PRO A 159 -15.17 10.29 16.12
CA PRO A 159 -16.44 10.79 16.64
C PRO A 159 -17.61 9.92 16.19
N GLU A 160 -18.65 9.88 17.01
CA GLU A 160 -19.94 9.23 16.72
C GLU A 160 -20.57 9.69 15.40
N LEU A 161 -20.18 10.88 14.92
CA LEU A 161 -20.55 11.41 13.61
C LEU A 161 -20.35 10.38 12.49
N PHE A 162 -19.29 9.57 12.53
CA PHE A 162 -19.04 8.60 11.47
C PHE A 162 -20.06 7.45 11.45
N ASP A 163 -20.50 6.96 12.61
CA ASP A 163 -21.61 5.99 12.70
C ASP A 163 -22.91 6.58 12.13
N GLN A 164 -23.19 7.84 12.49
CA GLN A 164 -24.37 8.56 12.00
C GLN A 164 -24.32 8.72 10.47
N VAL A 165 -23.19 9.20 9.94
CA VAL A 165 -22.98 9.37 8.49
C VAL A 165 -23.17 8.03 7.78
N ALA A 166 -22.47 6.97 8.21
CA ALA A 166 -22.54 5.65 7.59
C ALA A 166 -23.97 5.08 7.54
N SER A 167 -24.74 5.30 8.61
CA SER A 167 -26.13 4.84 8.75
C SER A 167 -27.11 5.60 7.84
N LEU A 168 -26.78 6.84 7.48
CA LEU A 168 -27.63 7.70 6.63
C LEU A 168 -27.32 7.57 5.13
N ILE A 169 -26.20 6.93 4.75
CA ILE A 169 -25.86 6.71 3.34
C ILE A 169 -26.86 5.73 2.70
N PRO A 170 -27.61 6.15 1.66
CA PRO A 170 -28.55 5.26 0.98
C PRO A 170 -27.85 4.11 0.26
N VAL A 171 -28.51 2.94 0.20
CA VAL A 171 -28.00 1.75 -0.50
C VAL A 171 -27.67 2.05 -1.97
N GLY A 172 -28.47 2.87 -2.66
CA GLY A 172 -28.19 3.27 -4.04
C GLY A 172 -26.86 3.98 -4.22
N ILE A 173 -26.43 4.77 -3.24
CA ILE A 173 -25.12 5.45 -3.25
C ILE A 173 -23.99 4.44 -3.00
N ARG A 174 -24.21 3.44 -2.13
CA ARG A 174 -23.24 2.34 -1.93
C ARG A 174 -23.03 1.54 -3.21
N LEU A 175 -24.11 1.22 -3.93
CA LEU A 175 -24.03 0.53 -5.22
C LEU A 175 -23.31 1.36 -6.28
N GLU A 176 -23.55 2.67 -6.33
CA GLU A 176 -22.84 3.58 -7.23
C GLU A 176 -21.34 3.63 -6.93
N ALA A 177 -20.94 3.67 -5.66
CA ALA A 177 -19.54 3.64 -5.27
C ALA A 177 -18.84 2.33 -5.71
N GLU A 178 -19.50 1.18 -5.54
CA GLU A 178 -18.99 -0.11 -6.04
C GLU A 178 -18.94 -0.17 -7.57
N ASN A 179 -19.90 0.45 -8.27
CA ASN A 179 -19.85 0.57 -9.73
C ASN A 179 -18.64 1.39 -10.19
N ARG A 180 -18.35 2.51 -9.53
CA ARG A 180 -17.14 3.29 -9.79
C ARG A 180 -15.87 2.50 -9.50
N ARG A 181 -15.86 1.66 -8.47
CA ARG A 181 -14.73 0.76 -8.17
C ARG A 181 -14.48 -0.22 -9.30
N ARG A 182 -15.54 -0.86 -9.81
CA ARG A 182 -15.47 -1.75 -10.98
C ARG A 182 -15.03 -1.02 -12.25
N LEU A 183 -15.51 0.20 -12.46
CA LEU A 183 -15.12 1.03 -13.59
C LEU A 183 -13.62 1.37 -13.55
N GLN A 184 -13.13 1.82 -12.39
CA GLN A 184 -11.70 2.07 -12.17
C GLN A 184 -10.89 0.80 -12.42
N GLN A 185 -11.27 -0.34 -11.83
CA GLN A 185 -10.62 -1.63 -12.10
C GLN A 185 -10.56 -1.95 -13.60
N GLY A 186 -11.63 -1.68 -14.34
CA GLY A 186 -11.68 -1.84 -15.80
C GLY A 186 -10.69 -0.93 -16.56
N HIS A 187 -10.53 0.33 -16.14
CA HIS A 187 -9.55 1.24 -16.74
C HIS A 187 -8.12 0.70 -16.59
N PHE A 188 -7.75 0.32 -15.38
CA PHE A 188 -6.40 -0.16 -15.07
C PHE A 188 -6.11 -1.53 -15.71
N GLU A 189 -7.09 -2.43 -15.75
CA GLU A 189 -6.98 -3.70 -16.46
C GLU A 189 -6.81 -3.49 -17.98
N LYS A 190 -7.54 -2.53 -18.56
CA LYS A 190 -7.37 -2.16 -19.97
C LYS A 190 -5.96 -1.64 -20.23
N ALA A 191 -5.41 -0.80 -19.36
CA ALA A 191 -4.06 -0.28 -19.51
C ALA A 191 -2.99 -1.39 -19.52
N LEU A 192 -3.12 -2.43 -18.69
CA LEU A 192 -2.23 -3.59 -18.78
C LEU A 192 -2.42 -4.37 -20.08
N ASN A 193 -3.66 -4.57 -20.51
CA ASN A 193 -3.99 -5.35 -21.71
C ASN A 193 -3.47 -4.69 -23.00
N ASP A 194 -3.62 -3.38 -23.13
CA ASP A 194 -3.18 -2.63 -24.32
C ASP A 194 -1.66 -2.77 -24.56
N TYR A 195 -0.89 -2.96 -23.48
CA TYR A 195 0.57 -3.14 -23.52
C TYR A 195 1.01 -4.59 -23.29
N GLN A 196 0.07 -5.53 -23.14
CA GLN A 196 0.31 -6.95 -22.86
C GLN A 196 1.20 -7.16 -21.63
N ILE A 197 0.97 -6.39 -20.56
CA ILE A 197 1.71 -6.52 -19.30
C ILE A 197 1.09 -7.62 -18.45
N ASP A 198 1.89 -8.60 -18.02
CA ASP A 198 1.44 -9.66 -17.12
C ASP A 198 1.31 -9.15 -15.68
N PHE A 199 2.33 -8.42 -15.23
CA PHE A 199 2.33 -7.67 -13.97
C PHE A 199 3.31 -6.50 -14.04
N MET A 200 3.16 -5.54 -13.14
CA MET A 200 4.08 -4.41 -13.04
C MET A 200 5.18 -4.67 -12.01
N MET A 201 6.32 -4.04 -12.22
CA MET A 201 7.40 -3.93 -11.26
C MET A 201 7.53 -2.48 -10.82
N VAL A 202 7.47 -2.24 -9.52
CA VAL A 202 7.61 -0.91 -8.91
C VAL A 202 8.54 -0.96 -7.71
N LEU A 203 9.15 0.17 -7.34
CA LEU A 203 9.79 0.30 -6.03
C LEU A 203 8.83 1.10 -5.12
N PRO A 204 8.42 0.55 -3.95
CA PRO A 204 7.54 1.26 -3.00
C PRO A 204 8.18 2.54 -2.41
N LEU A 205 9.51 2.52 -2.30
CA LEU A 205 10.34 3.61 -1.82
C LEU A 205 11.41 3.90 -2.87
N GLY A 206 11.81 5.16 -3.00
CA GLY A 206 12.92 5.59 -3.86
C GLY A 206 14.19 5.94 -3.08
N ALA A 207 14.15 5.82 -1.77
CA ALA A 207 15.27 6.05 -0.87
C ALA A 207 15.05 5.26 0.42
N HIS A 208 16.11 5.06 1.20
CA HIS A 208 15.99 4.38 2.47
C HIS A 208 15.04 5.12 3.43
N VAL A 209 14.29 4.35 4.23
CA VAL A 209 13.54 4.90 5.36
C VAL A 209 14.55 5.58 6.27
N GLY A 210 14.32 6.86 6.52
CA GLY A 210 15.21 7.68 7.32
C GLY A 210 14.96 7.51 8.82
N GLU A 211 15.07 8.61 9.55
CA GLU A 211 14.92 8.62 11.00
C GLU A 211 13.52 8.12 11.42
N ARG A 212 13.44 7.46 12.58
CA ARG A 212 12.15 7.03 13.14
C ARG A 212 11.24 8.23 13.44
N ALA A 213 11.84 9.38 13.75
CA ALA A 213 11.13 10.62 14.04
C ALA A 213 11.77 11.82 13.34
N GLY A 214 10.97 12.84 13.02
CA GLY A 214 11.43 13.99 12.22
C GLY A 214 10.46 14.34 11.11
N ALA A 215 10.70 15.48 10.44
CA ALA A 215 9.90 15.90 9.29
C ALA A 215 9.80 14.77 8.25
N LEU A 216 8.71 14.70 7.47
CA LEU A 216 8.48 13.60 6.51
C LEU A 216 9.69 13.37 5.58
N VAL A 217 10.34 14.45 5.15
CA VAL A 217 11.56 14.42 4.33
C VAL A 217 12.75 13.70 4.99
N ARG A 218 12.76 13.57 6.33
CA ARG A 218 13.77 12.84 7.10
C ARG A 218 13.36 11.43 7.48
N THR A 219 12.08 11.07 7.35
CA THR A 219 11.55 9.76 7.78
C THR A 219 11.20 8.88 6.57
N LEU A 220 10.47 9.43 5.59
CA LEU A 220 10.09 8.77 4.35
C LEU A 220 10.37 9.72 3.17
N PRO A 221 11.65 9.97 2.84
CA PRO A 221 12.06 11.02 1.89
C PRO A 221 11.47 10.85 0.49
N VAL A 222 11.40 9.61 0.00
CA VAL A 222 10.89 9.28 -1.35
C VAL A 222 9.98 8.06 -1.24
N GLN A 223 8.68 8.29 -1.07
CA GLN A 223 7.65 7.26 -1.00
C GLN A 223 6.74 7.34 -2.24
N ARG A 224 6.26 6.18 -2.71
CA ARG A 224 5.23 6.09 -3.76
C ARG A 224 3.92 6.77 -3.36
N MET A 225 3.39 7.65 -4.20
CA MET A 225 2.17 8.45 -3.89
C MET A 225 0.94 7.58 -3.71
N TYR A 226 0.72 6.65 -4.63
CA TYR A 226 -0.48 5.81 -4.70
C TYR A 226 -0.22 4.41 -4.16
N PHE A 227 0.47 4.32 -3.03
CA PHE A 227 0.86 3.04 -2.42
C PHE A 227 -0.34 2.16 -2.04
N ASP A 228 -1.52 2.74 -1.85
CA ASP A 228 -2.77 2.07 -1.52
C ASP A 228 -3.64 1.72 -2.74
N MET A 229 -3.25 2.16 -3.94
CA MET A 229 -3.99 1.89 -5.19
C MET A 229 -4.28 0.40 -5.40
N PRO A 230 -3.36 -0.54 -5.12
CA PRO A 230 -3.65 -1.95 -5.26
C PRO A 230 -4.82 -2.43 -4.39
N ASN A 231 -5.07 -1.81 -3.23
CA ASN A 231 -6.24 -2.10 -2.40
C ASN A 231 -7.55 -1.68 -3.10
N ALA A 232 -7.56 -0.49 -3.72
CA ALA A 232 -8.71 -0.02 -4.50
C ALA A 232 -9.00 -0.96 -5.69
N LEU A 233 -7.94 -1.43 -6.35
CA LEU A 233 -8.02 -2.33 -7.50
C LEU A 233 -8.26 -3.81 -7.11
N ALA A 234 -8.14 -4.16 -5.82
CA ALA A 234 -8.13 -5.54 -5.32
C ALA A 234 -7.01 -6.39 -5.96
N TRP A 235 -5.86 -5.76 -6.21
CA TRP A 235 -4.72 -6.37 -6.89
C TRP A 235 -3.74 -6.98 -5.88
N PRO A 236 -3.25 -8.20 -6.12
CA PRO A 236 -2.20 -8.77 -5.30
C PRO A 236 -0.89 -8.00 -5.47
N MET A 237 -0.17 -7.90 -4.36
CA MET A 237 1.18 -7.36 -4.33
C MET A 237 2.13 -8.35 -3.68
N LEU A 238 3.34 -8.46 -4.23
CA LEU A 238 4.43 -9.21 -3.64
C LEU A 238 5.68 -8.33 -3.57
N THR A 239 6.18 -8.09 -2.36
CA THR A 239 7.45 -7.38 -2.15
C THR A 239 8.60 -8.36 -1.96
N LEU A 240 9.74 -8.08 -2.59
CA LEU A 240 10.94 -8.91 -2.51
C LEU A 240 12.21 -8.05 -2.44
N PRO A 241 13.27 -8.50 -1.74
CA PRO A 241 14.55 -7.82 -1.72
C PRO A 241 15.27 -7.96 -3.07
N ILE A 242 15.88 -6.87 -3.54
CA ILE A 242 16.60 -6.80 -4.82
C ILE A 242 18.04 -6.28 -4.67
N GLY A 243 18.47 -6.06 -3.42
CA GLY A 243 19.78 -5.50 -3.14
C GLY A 243 19.87 -4.87 -1.76
N HIS A 244 20.96 -4.16 -1.56
CA HIS A 244 21.23 -3.38 -0.37
C HIS A 244 21.91 -2.07 -0.77
N GLY A 245 21.69 -1.02 0.02
CA GLY A 245 22.27 0.31 -0.14
C GLY A 245 22.62 0.93 1.21
N ALA A 246 23.32 2.05 1.21
CA ALA A 246 23.61 2.85 2.39
C ALA A 246 23.43 4.37 2.17
N THR A 247 22.88 4.79 1.03
CA THR A 247 22.67 6.20 0.70
C THR A 247 21.78 6.85 1.73
N GLY A 248 22.27 7.94 2.34
CA GLY A 248 21.53 8.68 3.37
C GLY A 248 21.40 7.97 4.73
N VAL A 249 22.00 6.81 4.95
CA VAL A 249 21.91 6.03 6.20
C VAL A 249 23.27 5.49 6.65
N PRO A 250 23.50 5.28 7.97
CA PRO A 250 24.81 4.86 8.47
C PRO A 250 25.14 3.38 8.27
N LYS A 251 24.20 2.57 7.76
CA LYS A 251 24.32 1.12 7.63
C LYS A 251 23.81 0.65 6.29
N GLN A 252 24.32 -0.50 5.83
CA GLN A 252 23.82 -1.16 4.64
C GLN A 252 22.44 -1.76 4.93
N LEU A 253 21.39 -1.19 4.35
CA LEU A 253 19.98 -1.60 4.51
C LEU A 253 19.45 -2.26 3.23
N PRO A 254 18.45 -3.15 3.33
CA PRO A 254 17.82 -3.76 2.16
C PRO A 254 17.14 -2.74 1.26
N VAL A 255 17.18 -3.01 -0.05
CA VAL A 255 16.37 -2.34 -1.08
C VAL A 255 15.36 -3.35 -1.61
N THR A 256 14.09 -2.95 -1.69
CA THR A 256 12.99 -3.84 -2.09
C THR A 256 12.26 -3.33 -3.32
N ALA A 257 11.88 -4.23 -4.22
CA ALA A 257 10.88 -3.99 -5.23
C ALA A 257 9.55 -4.64 -4.84
N ALA A 258 8.50 -4.30 -5.57
CA ALA A 258 7.19 -4.93 -5.49
C ALA A 258 6.71 -5.31 -6.90
N PHE A 259 6.12 -6.49 -7.01
CA PHE A 259 5.29 -6.86 -8.14
C PHE A 259 3.84 -6.52 -7.84
N TRP A 260 3.20 -5.77 -8.74
CA TRP A 260 1.76 -5.48 -8.69
C TRP A 260 1.09 -6.27 -9.81
N GLY A 261 0.29 -7.26 -9.43
CA GLY A 261 -0.35 -8.16 -10.37
C GLY A 261 -1.83 -7.89 -10.54
N ARG A 262 -2.40 -8.46 -11.58
CA ARG A 262 -3.85 -8.50 -11.81
C ARG A 262 -4.54 -9.30 -10.71
N ARG A 263 -5.85 -9.12 -10.54
CA ARG A 263 -6.65 -9.93 -9.61
C ARG A 263 -6.38 -11.42 -9.81
N PHE A 264 -6.13 -12.14 -8.72
CA PHE A 264 -5.90 -13.59 -8.71
C PHE A 264 -4.60 -14.06 -9.41
N SER A 265 -3.63 -13.16 -9.60
CA SER A 265 -2.32 -13.49 -10.19
C SER A 265 -1.25 -13.87 -9.17
N GLU A 266 -1.61 -14.10 -7.90
CA GLU A 266 -0.67 -14.51 -6.84
C GLU A 266 0.23 -15.68 -7.26
N PRO A 267 -0.27 -16.76 -7.91
CA PRO A 267 0.60 -17.85 -8.37
C PRO A 267 1.71 -17.39 -9.31
N LEU A 268 1.39 -16.49 -10.24
CA LEU A 268 2.35 -15.95 -11.20
C LEU A 268 3.39 -15.08 -10.49
N LEU A 269 2.95 -14.17 -9.62
CA LEU A 269 3.85 -13.28 -8.88
C LEU A 269 4.80 -14.06 -7.97
N VAL A 270 4.27 -15.06 -7.26
CA VAL A 270 5.04 -15.93 -6.36
C VAL A 270 6.06 -16.74 -7.14
N GLN A 271 5.67 -17.37 -8.25
CA GLN A 271 6.62 -18.14 -9.07
C GLN A 271 7.73 -17.25 -9.65
N ALA A 272 7.39 -16.07 -10.18
CA ALA A 272 8.38 -15.12 -10.69
C ALA A 272 9.37 -14.67 -9.60
N ALA A 273 8.88 -14.46 -8.37
CA ALA A 273 9.73 -14.12 -7.23
C ALA A 273 10.65 -15.28 -6.81
N ILE A 274 10.14 -16.52 -6.78
CA ILE A 274 10.94 -17.72 -6.49
C ILE A 274 12.04 -17.88 -7.53
N ASP A 275 11.71 -17.74 -8.81
CA ASP A 275 12.65 -17.90 -9.91
C ASP A 275 13.75 -16.83 -9.87
N PHE A 276 13.39 -15.59 -9.56
CA PHE A 276 14.35 -14.51 -9.32
C PHE A 276 15.26 -14.80 -8.11
N GLN A 277 14.67 -15.12 -6.96
CA GLN A 277 15.41 -15.38 -5.73
C GLN A 277 16.30 -16.62 -5.81
N THR A 278 15.95 -17.61 -6.62
CA THR A 278 16.79 -18.79 -6.86
C THR A 278 18.07 -18.43 -7.60
N HIS A 279 18.00 -17.51 -8.56
CA HIS A 279 19.16 -17.07 -9.36
C HIS A 279 20.00 -16.00 -8.66
N TYR A 280 19.38 -15.17 -7.83
CA TYR A 280 20.01 -14.07 -7.09
C TYR A 280 19.77 -14.21 -5.59
N SER A 281 20.22 -15.34 -5.03
CA SER A 281 19.93 -15.72 -3.65
C SER A 281 20.53 -14.77 -2.61
N GLU A 282 21.63 -14.10 -2.95
CA GLU A 282 22.36 -13.20 -2.08
C GLU A 282 21.51 -12.06 -1.50
N TYR A 283 20.44 -11.64 -2.19
CA TYR A 283 19.59 -10.54 -1.73
C TYR A 283 18.65 -10.92 -0.59
N HIS A 284 18.31 -12.20 -0.43
CA HIS A 284 17.41 -12.66 0.63
C HIS A 284 18.11 -13.55 1.66
N THR A 285 19.34 -14.02 1.39
CA THR A 285 20.14 -14.79 2.35
C THR A 285 21.10 -13.92 3.18
N LYS A 286 21.36 -12.68 2.75
CA LYS A 286 22.24 -11.77 3.48
C LYS A 286 21.45 -10.99 4.54
N ALA A 287 21.55 -11.45 5.79
CA ALA A 287 21.08 -10.65 6.91
C ALA A 287 21.96 -9.39 7.07
N PRO A 288 21.37 -8.22 7.40
CA PRO A 288 22.15 -7.08 7.86
C PRO A 288 22.97 -7.47 9.09
N PRO A 289 24.16 -6.86 9.31
CA PRO A 289 24.89 -7.05 10.55
C PRO A 289 24.02 -6.68 11.75
N ASP A 290 24.17 -7.41 12.86
CA ASP A 290 23.50 -7.04 14.10
C ASP A 290 23.78 -5.58 14.43
N PRO A 291 22.77 -4.81 14.87
CA PRO A 291 23.00 -3.46 15.27
C PRO A 291 23.97 -3.45 16.46
N ASP A 292 25.07 -2.70 16.34
CA ASP A 292 25.91 -2.40 17.48
C ASP A 292 25.08 -1.57 18.48
N PHE A 293 24.58 -2.24 19.51
CA PHE A 293 23.88 -1.61 20.61
C PHE A 293 24.95 -0.97 21.50
N ALA A 294 25.21 0.32 21.26
CA ALA A 294 25.92 1.13 22.24
C ALA A 294 25.27 0.94 23.63
N ALA A 295 26.08 1.02 24.69
CA ALA A 295 25.59 0.91 26.07
C ALA A 295 24.32 1.77 26.22
N PRO A 296 23.25 1.26 26.86
CA PRO A 296 21.96 1.92 26.89
C PRO A 296 22.13 3.34 27.40
N VAL A 297 22.11 4.30 26.46
CA VAL A 297 21.98 5.71 26.78
C VAL A 297 20.61 5.81 27.43
N ALA A 298 20.53 6.45 28.60
CA ALA A 298 19.25 6.71 29.26
C ALA A 298 18.25 7.13 28.19
N PHE A 299 17.17 6.36 28.05
CA PHE A 299 16.20 6.52 26.98
C PHE A 299 15.70 7.96 27.03
N HIS A 300 16.28 8.84 26.20
CA HIS A 300 15.75 10.16 26.04
C HIS A 300 14.42 9.93 25.35
N LEU A 301 13.34 10.07 26.12
CA LEU A 301 12.02 10.32 25.55
C LEU A 301 12.24 11.45 24.56
N TRP A 302 12.13 11.09 23.28
CA TRP A 302 12.42 11.93 22.15
C TRP A 302 11.64 13.22 22.36
N THR A 303 12.29 14.38 22.27
CA THR A 303 11.57 15.65 22.20
C THR A 303 10.70 15.58 20.96
N LEU A 304 9.40 15.51 21.19
CA LEU A 304 8.37 14.94 20.32
C LEU A 304 7.94 15.87 19.18
N ASP A 305 8.83 16.78 18.80
CA ASP A 305 8.68 17.62 17.63
C ASP A 305 9.23 16.86 16.44
N GLU A 306 8.36 16.48 15.52
CA GLU A 306 8.57 16.56 14.06
C GLU A 306 8.05 15.38 13.22
N ILE A 307 7.54 14.26 13.76
CA ILE A 307 6.73 13.37 12.91
C ILE A 307 5.35 14.02 12.72
N PRO A 308 4.83 14.19 11.48
CA PRO A 308 3.42 14.44 11.32
C PRO A 308 2.69 13.20 11.86
N TRP A 309 2.07 13.32 13.04
CA TRP A 309 1.45 12.21 13.80
C TRP A 309 0.56 11.27 12.97
N GLN A 310 0.08 11.74 11.83
CA GLN A 310 -0.70 11.00 10.84
C GLN A 310 0.06 9.80 10.22
N TYR A 311 1.39 9.80 10.31
CA TYR A 311 2.28 8.77 9.74
C TYR A 311 3.02 7.96 10.81
N SER A 312 2.79 8.23 12.09
CA SER A 312 3.37 7.42 13.18
C SER A 312 2.38 6.33 13.59
N ALA A 313 2.89 5.12 13.83
CA ALA A 313 2.16 4.05 14.53
C ALA A 313 2.46 4.04 16.04
N ASP A 314 3.30 4.97 16.52
CA ASP A 314 3.70 5.07 17.92
C ASP A 314 2.69 5.93 18.71
N PRO A 315 1.94 5.34 19.67
CA PRO A 315 0.88 6.05 20.41
C PRO A 315 1.37 7.33 21.09
N LEU A 316 2.61 7.35 21.57
CA LEU A 316 3.18 8.48 22.30
C LEU A 316 3.49 9.66 21.36
N VAL A 317 4.00 9.37 20.17
CA VAL A 317 4.28 10.39 19.14
C VAL A 317 2.98 11.03 18.65
N ILE A 318 1.96 10.21 18.55
CA ILE A 318 0.65 10.62 18.10
C ILE A 318 -0.07 11.51 19.14
N ALA A 319 0.13 11.23 20.43
CA ALA A 319 -0.45 11.99 21.53
C ALA A 319 0.15 13.40 21.69
N GLU A 320 1.48 13.53 21.73
CA GLU A 320 2.10 14.84 22.00
C GLU A 320 2.19 15.74 20.74
N GLY A 321 2.18 15.19 19.52
CA GLY A 321 1.99 15.96 18.29
C GLY A 321 0.63 16.68 18.21
N ARG A 322 -0.35 16.27 19.03
CA ARG A 322 -1.66 16.92 19.12
C ARG A 322 -1.79 17.96 20.23
N ARG A 323 -0.95 17.91 21.28
CA ARG A 323 -0.89 18.94 22.34
C ARG A 323 -0.33 20.27 21.84
N LYS A 324 0.57 20.25 20.85
CA LYS A 324 1.20 21.48 20.30
C LYS A 324 0.30 22.27 19.34
N LYS A 325 -0.89 21.76 18.99
CA LYS A 325 -1.88 22.43 18.12
C LYS A 325 -3.08 23.04 18.88
N SER A 326 -3.22 22.78 20.18
CA SER A 326 -4.20 23.42 21.08
C SER A 326 -3.57 24.62 21.78
#